data_AF-A0A2V5E0X3-F1
#
_entry.id   AF-A0A2V5E0X3-F1
#
_cell.length_a   1.000
_cell.length_b   1.000
_cell.length_c   1.000
_cell.angle_alpha   90.00
_cell.angle_beta   90.00
_cell.angle_gamma   90.00
#
_symmetry.space_group_name_H-M   'P 1'
#
loop_
_entity.id
_entity.type
_entity.pdbx_description
1 polymer ?
#
loop_
_entity_poly.entity_id
_entity_poly.type
_entity_poly.pdbx_seq_one_letter_code
_entity_poly.pdbx_strand_id
1 'polypeptide(L)'
;MREALNSVPVDQIVGLFNELLPTLPSVVLINKDRSAKIKARWAESPVHQDLEFWRDFFTTVAGSDFLMGKIDGRNGAKPFRATFDWLIAPSNFVKVVEGNYHA
;
A
#
# COMPACT_ATOMS: atom_id res chain seq x y z
N MET A 1 34.48 -2.98 0.21
CA MET A 1 33.17 -3.68 0.24
C MET A 1 32.17 -2.79 -0.46
N ARG A 2 31.66 -3.21 -1.63
CA ARG A 2 30.62 -2.47 -2.36
C ARG A 2 29.32 -2.59 -1.57
N GLU A 3 28.69 -1.45 -1.37
CA GLU A 3 27.56 -1.21 -0.49
C GLU A 3 26.38 -2.18 -0.68
N ALA A 4 25.83 -2.64 0.44
CA ALA A 4 24.51 -3.26 0.53
C ALA A 4 23.37 -2.21 0.47
N LEU A 5 23.57 -1.05 -0.18
CA LEU A 5 22.71 0.14 -0.07
C LEU A 5 21.52 0.20 -1.05
N ASN A 6 21.32 -0.77 -1.95
CA ASN A 6 20.28 -0.67 -2.99
C ASN A 6 19.28 -1.84 -3.04
N SER A 7 19.08 -2.58 -1.95
CA SER A 7 17.97 -3.55 -1.90
C SER A 7 16.67 -2.85 -1.49
N VAL A 8 15.65 -2.94 -2.34
CA VAL A 8 14.29 -2.47 -2.00
C VAL A 8 13.78 -3.24 -0.78
N PRO A 9 13.31 -2.55 0.29
CA PRO A 9 12.90 -3.18 1.55
C PRO A 9 11.48 -3.78 1.49
N VAL A 10 11.29 -4.76 0.60
CA VAL A 10 9.98 -5.39 0.33
C VAL A 10 9.32 -5.91 1.60
N ASP A 11 10.04 -6.66 2.43
CA ASP A 11 9.47 -7.28 3.63
C ASP A 11 9.08 -6.24 4.69
N GLN A 12 9.81 -5.12 4.78
CA GLN A 12 9.49 -4.04 5.71
C GLN A 12 8.24 -3.28 5.26
N ILE A 13 8.09 -3.00 3.95
CA ILE A 13 6.88 -2.38 3.40
C ILE A 13 5.64 -3.26 3.64
N VAL A 14 5.79 -4.57 3.49
CA VAL A 14 4.73 -5.55 3.77
C VAL A 14 4.42 -5.60 5.28
N GLY A 15 5.46 -5.54 6.12
CA GLY A 15 5.31 -5.41 7.57
C GLY A 15 4.50 -4.19 7.96
N LEU A 16 4.80 -3.02 7.39
CA LEU A 16 4.04 -1.79 7.62
C LEU A 16 2.57 -1.92 7.23
N PHE A 17 2.28 -2.52 6.05
CA PHE A 17 0.91 -2.77 5.63
C PHE A 17 0.14 -3.62 6.66
N ASN A 18 0.73 -4.74 7.10
CA ASN A 18 0.09 -5.65 8.05
C ASN A 18 -0.06 -5.03 9.45
N GLU A 19 0.93 -4.25 9.90
CA GLU A 19 0.94 -3.55 11.20
C GLU A 19 -0.14 -2.46 11.25
N LEU A 20 -0.21 -1.63 10.22
CA LEU A 20 -1.02 -0.40 10.22
C LEU A 20 -2.46 -0.66 9.78
N LEU A 21 -2.71 -1.71 9.00
CA LEU A 21 -4.02 -2.03 8.44
C LEU A 21 -4.51 -3.43 8.87
N PRO A 22 -4.58 -3.74 10.18
CA PRO A 22 -4.83 -5.09 10.68
C PRO A 22 -6.23 -5.64 10.35
N THR A 23 -7.17 -4.77 9.97
CA THR A 23 -8.54 -5.17 9.57
C THR A 23 -8.68 -5.47 8.08
N LEU A 24 -7.65 -5.17 7.27
CA LEU A 24 -7.58 -5.58 5.87
C LEU A 24 -6.95 -6.98 5.77
N PRO A 25 -7.17 -7.71 4.66
CA PRO A 25 -6.54 -9.03 4.47
C PRO A 25 -5.02 -8.94 4.53
N SER A 26 -4.42 -9.58 5.54
CA SER A 26 -2.97 -9.56 5.74
C SER A 26 -2.22 -10.24 4.60
N VAL A 27 -1.04 -9.70 4.29
CA VAL A 27 -0.11 -10.30 3.33
C VAL A 27 0.72 -11.35 4.04
N VAL A 28 0.48 -12.62 3.69
CA VAL A 28 1.23 -13.78 4.21
C VAL A 28 2.24 -14.36 3.21
N LEU A 29 2.14 -13.97 1.94
CA LEU A 29 2.97 -14.48 0.85
C LEU A 29 3.35 -13.35 -0.09
N ILE A 30 4.64 -13.30 -0.44
CA ILE A 30 5.16 -12.44 -1.51
C ILE A 30 5.59 -13.31 -2.68
N ASN A 31 4.94 -13.09 -3.82
CA ASN A 31 5.31 -13.70 -5.09
C ASN A 31 6.13 -12.71 -5.94
N LYS A 32 6.58 -13.18 -7.12
CA LYS A 32 7.38 -12.37 -8.04
C LYS A 32 6.66 -11.09 -8.49
N ASP A 33 5.35 -11.16 -8.70
CA ASP A 33 4.53 -10.02 -9.15
C ASP A 33 4.44 -8.92 -8.08
N ARG A 34 4.13 -9.27 -6.83
CA ARG A 34 4.11 -8.34 -5.69
C ARG A 34 5.48 -7.69 -5.48
N SER A 35 6.54 -8.49 -5.49
CA SER A 35 7.91 -7.97 -5.37
C SER A 35 8.25 -6.98 -6.49
N ALA A 36 7.87 -7.29 -7.74
CA ALA A 36 8.09 -6.40 -8.88
C ALA A 36 7.31 -5.08 -8.76
N LYS A 37 6.04 -5.12 -8.33
CA LYS A 37 5.21 -3.92 -8.14
C LYS A 37 5.74 -3.01 -7.05
N ILE A 38 6.16 -3.57 -5.90
CA ILE A 38 6.77 -2.80 -4.81
C ILE A 38 8.05 -2.13 -5.30
N LYS A 39 8.94 -2.88 -5.98
CA LYS A 39 10.17 -2.35 -6.57
C LYS A 39 9.89 -1.24 -7.58
N ALA A 40 8.83 -1.38 -8.37
CA ALA A 40 8.41 -0.35 -9.30
C ALA A 40 7.95 0.92 -8.56
N ARG A 41 7.12 0.81 -7.50
CA ARG A 41 6.69 1.97 -6.69
C ARG A 41 7.88 2.66 -6.02
N TRP A 42 8.78 1.87 -5.44
CA TRP A 42 10.02 2.35 -4.83
C TRP A 42 10.89 3.15 -5.83
N ALA A 43 11.01 2.67 -7.06
CA ALA A 43 11.86 3.29 -8.08
C ALA A 43 11.26 4.54 -8.75
N GLU A 44 9.97 4.82 -8.57
CA GLU A 44 9.29 5.93 -9.27
C GLU A 44 9.71 7.32 -8.81
N SER A 45 10.09 7.46 -7.55
CA SER A 45 10.45 8.75 -6.99
C SER A 45 11.41 8.57 -5.81
N PRO A 46 12.39 9.48 -5.62
CA PRO A 46 13.23 9.47 -4.43
C PRO A 46 12.42 9.51 -3.13
N VAL A 47 11.26 10.16 -3.10
CA VAL A 47 10.41 10.19 -1.89
C VAL A 47 9.80 8.83 -1.54
N HIS A 48 9.64 7.92 -2.50
CA HIS A 48 9.14 6.57 -2.22
C HIS A 48 10.23 5.64 -1.69
N GLN A 49 11.49 6.08 -1.72
CA GLN A 49 12.66 5.32 -1.27
C GLN A 49 12.92 5.50 0.23
N ASP A 50 11.85 5.70 0.98
CA ASP A 50 11.86 5.94 2.42
C ASP A 50 10.70 5.16 3.06
N LEU A 51 10.99 4.41 4.12
CA LEU A 51 9.96 3.69 4.86
C LEU A 51 8.98 4.61 5.58
N GLU A 52 9.39 5.84 5.92
CA GLU A 52 8.49 6.84 6.51
C GLU A 52 7.38 7.21 5.52
N PHE A 53 7.71 7.42 4.24
CA PHE A 53 6.71 7.62 3.20
C PHE A 53 5.70 6.45 3.13
N TRP A 54 6.16 5.20 3.21
CA TRP A 54 5.26 4.05 3.18
C TRP A 54 4.38 3.96 4.43
N ARG A 55 4.92 4.33 5.59
CA ARG A 55 4.14 4.44 6.84
C ARG A 55 3.05 5.50 6.69
N ASP A 56 3.36 6.67 6.16
CA ASP A 56 2.38 7.74 5.92
C ASP A 56 1.34 7.37 4.86
N PHE A 57 1.78 6.68 3.80
CA PHE A 57 0.89 6.14 2.77
C PHE A 57 -0.13 5.15 3.37
N PHE A 58 0.29 4.22 4.23
CA PHE A 58 -0.64 3.30 4.87
C PHE A 58 -1.47 3.96 5.98
N THR A 59 -0.94 4.93 6.71
CA THR A 59 -1.73 5.77 7.63
C THR A 59 -2.86 6.52 6.90
N THR A 60 -2.57 7.04 5.70
CA THR A 60 -3.57 7.66 4.82
C THR A 60 -4.67 6.66 4.44
N VAL A 61 -4.30 5.42 4.11
CA VAL A 61 -5.29 4.36 3.86
C VAL A 61 -6.13 4.08 5.11
N ALA A 62 -5.52 4.01 6.29
CA ALA A 62 -6.20 3.75 7.56
C ALA A 62 -7.26 4.81 7.90
N GLY A 63 -7.01 6.07 7.51
CA GLY A 63 -7.93 7.19 7.66
C GLY A 63 -9.12 7.18 6.70
N SER A 64 -9.10 6.37 5.64
CA SER A 64 -10.18 6.33 4.65
C SER A 64 -11.25 5.30 4.97
N ASP A 65 -12.48 5.75 5.28
CA ASP A 65 -13.60 4.84 5.51
C ASP A 65 -13.95 3.99 4.29
N PHE A 66 -13.78 4.54 3.07
CA PHE A 66 -13.98 3.81 1.84
C PHE A 66 -12.93 2.70 1.65
N LEU A 67 -11.63 3.02 1.75
CA LEU A 67 -10.58 2.03 1.54
C LEU A 67 -10.58 0.95 2.64
N MET A 68 -11.00 1.30 3.85
CA MET A 68 -11.13 0.39 4.98
C MET A 68 -12.44 -0.42 5.00
N GLY A 69 -13.34 -0.19 4.03
CA GLY A 69 -14.62 -0.89 3.91
C GLY A 69 -15.57 -0.69 5.07
N LYS A 70 -15.57 0.55 5.59
CA LYS A 70 -16.50 1.05 6.60
C LYS A 70 -17.72 1.74 5.99
N ILE A 71 -17.73 1.93 4.66
CA ILE A 71 -18.87 2.47 3.90
C ILE A 71 -19.56 1.35 3.13
N ASP A 72 -20.90 1.36 3.15
CA ASP A 72 -21.71 0.41 2.41
C ASP A 72 -21.44 0.45 0.90
N GLY A 73 -21.51 -0.73 0.27
CA GLY A 73 -21.45 -0.83 -1.18
C GLY A 73 -22.70 -0.27 -1.84
N ARG A 74 -22.55 0.19 -3.08
CA ARG A 74 -23.69 0.69 -3.86
C ARG A 74 -24.66 -0.43 -4.20
N ASN A 75 -25.96 -0.12 -4.20
CA ASN A 75 -27.04 -1.03 -4.62
C ASN A 75 -27.04 -2.38 -3.87
N GLY A 76 -26.75 -2.36 -2.56
CA GLY A 76 -26.72 -3.58 -1.73
C GLY A 76 -25.49 -4.47 -1.97
N ALA A 77 -24.51 -3.99 -2.74
CA ALA A 77 -23.23 -4.68 -2.88
C ALA A 77 -22.44 -4.65 -1.56
N LYS A 78 -21.48 -5.56 -1.43
CA LYS A 78 -20.56 -5.57 -0.28
C LYS A 78 -19.70 -4.30 -0.26
N PRO A 79 -19.34 -3.78 0.93
CA PRO A 79 -18.34 -2.74 1.09
C PRO A 79 -17.05 -3.07 0.33
N PHE A 80 -16.48 -2.07 -0.35
CA PHE A 80 -15.15 -2.19 -0.93
C PHE A 80 -14.11 -2.23 0.19
N ARG A 81 -13.10 -3.10 0.07
CA ARG A 81 -11.93 -3.11 0.96
C ARG A 81 -10.69 -3.13 0.11
N ALA A 82 -9.77 -2.20 0.35
CA ALA A 82 -8.50 -2.18 -0.34
C ALA A 82 -7.70 -3.45 0.00
N THR A 83 -7.05 -4.03 -1.00
CA THR A 83 -6.07 -5.10 -0.82
C THR A 83 -4.68 -4.53 -1.03
N PHE A 84 -3.66 -5.22 -0.52
CA PHE A 84 -2.27 -4.84 -0.77
C PHE A 84 -1.99 -4.70 -2.28
N ASP A 85 -2.45 -5.66 -3.09
CA ASP A 85 -2.29 -5.65 -4.55
C ASP A 85 -2.97 -4.44 -5.21
N TRP A 86 -4.13 -4.04 -4.69
CA TRP A 86 -4.84 -2.88 -5.19
C TRP A 86 -4.09 -1.60 -4.87
N LEU A 87 -3.53 -1.46 -3.66
CA LEU A 87 -2.80 -0.26 -3.22
C LEU A 87 -1.48 -0.07 -3.95
N ILE A 88 -0.74 -1.15 -4.24
CA ILE A 88 0.54 -1.07 -4.96
C ILE A 88 0.38 -1.08 -6.48
N ALA A 89 -0.85 -1.22 -6.99
CA ALA A 89 -1.12 -1.11 -8.42
C ALA A 89 -0.86 0.33 -8.87
N PRO A 90 -0.15 0.56 -10.00
CA PRO A 90 0.31 1.90 -10.36
C PRO A 90 -0.80 2.96 -10.42
N SER A 91 -1.93 2.61 -11.02
CA SER A 91 -3.07 3.50 -11.20
C SER A 91 -3.82 3.85 -9.91
N ASN A 92 -3.72 3.02 -8.87
CA ASN A 92 -4.40 3.25 -7.60
C ASN A 92 -3.47 3.86 -6.57
N PHE A 93 -2.19 3.48 -6.60
CA PHE A 93 -1.15 4.06 -5.78
C PHE A 93 -1.13 5.58 -5.92
N VAL A 94 -1.11 6.08 -7.17
CA VAL A 94 -1.17 7.52 -7.48
C VAL A 94 -2.41 8.16 -6.89
N LYS A 95 -3.59 7.54 -7.02
CA LYS A 95 -4.84 8.11 -6.49
C LYS A 95 -4.82 8.25 -4.96
N VAL A 96 -4.21 7.29 -4.26
CA VAL A 96 -4.08 7.35 -2.80
C VAL A 96 -3.10 8.46 -2.40
N VAL A 97 -1.94 8.55 -3.08
CA VAL A 97 -0.96 9.62 -2.86
C VAL A 97 -1.56 11.01 -3.11
N GLU A 98 -2.40 11.14 -4.13
CA GLU A 98 -3.13 12.38 -4.48
C GLU A 98 -4.29 12.71 -3.53
N GLY A 99 -4.61 11.83 -2.57
CA GLY A 99 -5.66 12.08 -1.58
C GLY A 99 -7.09 11.82 -2.08
N ASN A 100 -7.29 11.12 -3.20
CA ASN A 100 -8.62 10.88 -3.79
C ASN A 100 -9.59 10.08 -2.90
N TYR A 101 -9.13 9.56 -1.76
CA TYR A 101 -9.90 8.75 -0.83
C TYR A 101 -9.86 9.27 0.61
N HIS A 102 -9.33 10.47 0.85
CA HIS A 102 -9.50 11.20 2.10
C HIS A 102 -10.65 12.19 1.92
N ALA A 103 -11.70 12.03 2.71
CA ALA A 103 -12.83 12.96 2.82
C ALA A 103 -13.23 13.07 4.29
#